data_AF-A0A553QTQ3-F1
#
_entry.id   AF-A0A553QTQ3-F1
#
_cell.length_a   1.000
_cell.length_b   1.000
_cell.length_c   1.000
_cell.angle_alpha   90.00
_cell.angle_beta   90.00
_cell.angle_gamma   90.00
#
_symmetry.space_group_name_H-M   'P 1'
#
loop_
_entity.id
_entity.type
_entity.pdbx_description
1 polymer ?
#
loop_
_entity_poly.entity_id
_entity_poly.type
_entity_poly.pdbx_seq_one_letter_code
_entity_poly.pdbx_strand_id
1 'polypeptide(L)'
;MSQNREENSYPDGYRVLNSDELRELLQDEEKMNQIVRLSEKFQELQVQRDTLLVSNRSLAEDSLSRRPQLQNGKQQLADKYEELAELTTACRQKQKRLG
;
A
#
# COMPACT_ATOMS: atom_id res chain seq x y z
N MET A 1 -5.44 1.21 -35.34
CA MET A 1 -4.92 2.58 -35.39
C MET A 1 -5.85 3.47 -34.56
N SER A 2 -5.70 3.45 -33.25
CA SER A 2 -6.52 4.27 -32.36
C SER A 2 -5.94 5.67 -32.36
N GLN A 3 -6.70 6.63 -32.87
CA GLN A 3 -6.33 8.04 -32.84
C GLN A 3 -6.19 8.46 -31.37
N ASN A 4 -4.95 8.73 -30.95
CA ASN A 4 -4.66 9.51 -29.75
C ASN A 4 -5.32 10.87 -29.93
N ARG A 5 -6.54 11.02 -29.40
CA ARG A 5 -7.15 12.34 -29.24
C ARG A 5 -6.27 13.12 -28.28
N GLU A 6 -5.83 14.27 -28.75
CA GLU A 6 -4.91 15.18 -28.08
C GLU A 6 -5.34 15.38 -26.61
N GLU A 7 -4.53 14.85 -25.69
CA GLU A 7 -4.58 15.10 -24.25
C GLU A 7 -4.15 16.54 -23.95
N ASN A 8 -4.88 17.52 -24.46
CA ASN A 8 -4.80 18.89 -23.98
C ASN A 8 -6.15 19.26 -23.37
N SER A 9 -6.45 18.61 -22.24
CA SER A 9 -7.53 19.03 -21.33
C SER A 9 -7.09 20.28 -20.57
N TYR A 10 -6.72 21.35 -21.28
CA TYR A 10 -6.76 22.67 -20.67
C TYR A 10 -8.22 23.08 -20.62
N PRO A 11 -8.76 23.48 -19.45
CA PRO A 11 -10.10 24.02 -19.36
C PRO A 11 -10.23 25.17 -20.35
N ASP A 12 -11.01 24.97 -21.41
CA ASP A 12 -11.33 26.00 -22.42
C ASP A 12 -12.00 27.23 -21.74
N GLY A 13 -12.46 27.08 -20.49
CA GLY A 13 -13.03 28.13 -19.65
C GLY A 13 -12.10 29.33 -19.38
N TYR A 14 -10.77 29.19 -19.44
CA TYR A 14 -9.89 30.35 -19.27
C TYR A 14 -9.87 31.29 -20.48
N ARG A 15 -10.30 30.80 -21.66
CA ARG A 15 -10.32 31.62 -22.89
C ARG A 15 -11.42 32.68 -22.90
N VAL A 16 -12.36 32.59 -21.96
CA VAL A 16 -13.45 33.56 -21.79
C VAL A 16 -13.01 34.73 -20.90
N LEU A 17 -11.91 34.59 -20.15
CA LEU A 17 -11.39 35.61 -19.24
C LEU A 17 -10.49 36.59 -19.97
N ASN A 18 -10.58 37.87 -19.59
CA ASN A 18 -9.68 38.90 -20.07
C ASN A 18 -8.35 38.94 -19.28
N SER A 19 -7.39 39.75 -19.74
CA SER A 19 -6.04 39.82 -19.17
C SER A 19 -6.00 40.23 -17.70
N ASP A 20 -6.92 41.07 -17.25
CA ASP A 20 -6.98 41.55 -15.88
C ASP A 20 -7.59 40.47 -14.97
N GLU A 21 -8.68 39.83 -15.41
CA GLU A 21 -9.31 38.70 -14.72
C GLU A 21 -8.37 37.50 -14.56
N LEU A 22 -7.56 37.20 -15.59
CA LEU A 22 -6.54 36.16 -15.52
C LEU A 22 -5.45 36.50 -14.50
N ARG A 23 -5.08 37.78 -14.38
CA ARG A 23 -4.07 38.24 -13.42
C ARG A 23 -4.60 38.17 -11.99
N GLU A 24 -5.85 38.55 -11.77
CA GLU A 24 -6.51 38.39 -10.48
C GLU A 24 -6.64 36.92 -10.09
N LEU A 25 -7.03 36.04 -11.02
CA LEU A 25 -7.11 34.60 -10.78
C LEU A 25 -5.74 34.01 -10.41
N LEU A 26 -4.67 34.43 -11.09
CA LEU A 26 -3.30 34.01 -10.77
C LEU A 26 -2.83 34.47 -9.38
N GLN A 27 -3.38 35.57 -8.86
CA GLN A 27 -3.07 36.08 -7.53
C GLN A 27 -3.94 35.45 -6.44
N ASP A 28 -5.04 34.79 -6.81
CA ASP A 28 -5.97 34.13 -5.90
C ASP A 28 -5.61 32.65 -5.74
N GLU A 29 -4.73 32.37 -4.76
CA GLU A 29 -4.24 31.03 -4.48
C GLU A 29 -5.37 30.05 -4.07
N GLU A 30 -6.42 30.55 -3.40
CA GLU A 30 -7.54 29.71 -2.97
C GLU A 30 -8.35 29.23 -4.18
N LYS A 31 -8.68 30.13 -5.11
CA LYS A 31 -9.36 29.76 -6.36
C LYS A 31 -8.52 28.80 -7.20
N MET A 32 -7.21 29.03 -7.31
CA MET A 32 -6.29 28.13 -8.02
C MET A 32 -6.27 26.74 -7.39
N ASN A 33 -6.21 26.65 -6.06
CA ASN A 33 -6.28 25.38 -5.35
C ASN A 33 -7.63 24.68 -5.56
N GLN A 34 -8.73 25.43 -5.57
CA GLN A 34 -10.06 24.87 -5.84
C GLN A 34 -10.15 24.30 -7.26
N ILE A 35 -9.65 25.02 -8.26
CA ILE A 35 -9.56 24.55 -9.65
C ILE A 35 -8.77 23.24 -9.73
N VAL A 36 -7.60 23.17 -9.10
CA VAL A 36 -6.78 21.96 -9.08
C VAL A 36 -7.53 20.81 -8.44
N ARG A 37 -8.19 21.03 -7.30
CA ARG A 37 -8.99 19.99 -6.60
C ARG A 37 -10.17 19.48 -7.44
N LEU A 38 -10.75 20.35 -8.26
CA LEU A 38 -11.87 20.01 -9.15
C LEU A 38 -11.41 19.44 -10.49
N SER A 39 -10.12 19.51 -10.82
CA SER A 39 -9.60 18.92 -12.05
C SER A 39 -9.82 17.40 -12.05
N GLU A 40 -10.24 16.88 -13.21
CA GLU A 40 -10.46 15.44 -13.40
C GLU A 40 -9.22 14.64 -13.01
N LYS A 41 -8.04 15.13 -13.37
CA LYS A 41 -6.79 14.44 -13.06
C LYS A 41 -6.54 14.34 -11.55
N PHE A 42 -6.78 15.41 -10.80
CA PHE A 42 -6.62 15.38 -9.36
C PHE A 42 -7.63 14.43 -8.71
N GLN A 43 -8.89 14.47 -9.14
CA GLN A 43 -9.94 13.58 -8.63
C GLN A 43 -9.65 12.11 -8.92
N GLU A 44 -9.19 11.79 -10.14
CA GLU A 44 -8.75 10.43 -10.51
C GLU A 44 -7.64 9.93 -9.57
N LEU A 45 -6.63 10.77 -9.30
CA LEU A 45 -5.55 10.45 -8.37
C LEU A 45 -6.05 10.27 -6.93
N GLN A 46 -7.02 11.07 -6.47
CA GLN A 46 -7.63 10.89 -5.15
C GLN A 46 -8.32 9.52 -5.04
N VAL A 47 -9.12 9.14 -6.06
CA VAL A 47 -9.81 7.85 -6.09
C VAL A 47 -8.83 6.68 -6.12
N GLN A 48 -7.77 6.77 -6.92
CA GLN A 48 -6.71 5.75 -6.97
C GLN A 48 -6.01 5.62 -5.61
N ARG A 49 -5.67 6.76 -4.97
CA ARG A 49 -5.09 6.76 -3.63
C ARG A 49 -6.02 6.08 -2.63
N ASP A 50 -7.31 6.42 -2.63
CA ASP A 50 -8.27 5.87 -1.66
C ASP A 50 -8.44 4.36 -1.85
N THR A 51 -8.48 3.90 -3.10
CA THR A 51 -8.50 2.46 -3.43
C THR A 51 -7.28 1.75 -2.86
N LEU A 52 -6.07 2.31 -3.04
CA LEU A 52 -4.83 1.74 -2.51
C LEU A 52 -4.81 1.75 -0.98
N LEU A 53 -5.31 2.82 -0.35
CA LEU A 53 -5.38 2.93 1.11
C LEU A 53 -6.31 1.87 1.71
N VAL A 54 -7.49 1.65 1.11
CA VAL A 54 -8.43 0.61 1.53
C VAL A 54 -7.78 -0.78 1.40
N SER A 55 -7.14 -1.06 0.26
CA SER A 55 -6.43 -2.32 0.03
C SER A 55 -5.30 -2.54 1.02
N ASN A 56 -4.44 -1.54 1.22
CA ASN A 56 -3.32 -1.60 2.16
C ASN A 56 -3.81 -1.85 3.60
N ARG A 57 -4.88 -1.15 4.02
CA ARG A 57 -5.48 -1.34 5.33
C ARG A 57 -5.98 -2.77 5.53
N SER A 58 -6.75 -3.30 4.58
CA SER A 58 -7.25 -4.68 4.64
C SER A 58 -6.10 -5.68 4.72
N LEU A 59 -5.06 -5.53 3.89
CA LEU A 59 -3.87 -6.37 3.94
C LEU A 59 -3.11 -6.26 5.27
N ALA A 60 -3.02 -5.07 5.85
CA ALA A 60 -2.37 -4.86 7.14
C ALA A 60 -3.15 -5.53 8.27
N GLU A 61 -4.48 -5.37 8.31
CA GLU A 61 -5.36 -6.02 9.28
C GLU A 61 -5.23 -7.56 9.20
N ASP A 62 -5.26 -8.09 7.98
CA ASP A 62 -5.06 -9.51 7.70
C ASP A 62 -3.67 -10.02 8.08
N SER A 63 -2.62 -9.24 7.80
CA SER A 63 -1.26 -9.60 8.16
C SER A 63 -1.08 -9.62 9.68
N LEU A 64 -1.62 -8.61 10.37
CA LEU A 64 -1.56 -8.51 11.82
C LEU A 64 -2.35 -9.64 12.50
N SER A 65 -3.52 -10.01 11.98
CA SER A 65 -4.33 -11.11 12.54
C SER A 65 -3.64 -12.48 12.42
N ARG A 66 -2.89 -12.71 11.33
CA ARG A 66 -2.17 -13.97 11.09
C ARG A 66 -0.83 -14.08 11.84
N ARG A 67 -0.20 -12.95 12.19
CA ARG A 67 1.12 -12.93 12.86
C ARG A 67 1.19 -13.79 14.14
N PRO A 68 0.25 -13.71 15.10
CA PRO A 68 0.32 -14.50 16.32
C PRO A 68 0.32 -16.01 16.07
N GLN A 69 -0.54 -16.48 15.15
CA GLN A 69 -0.62 -17.89 14.79
C GLN A 69 0.68 -18.38 14.16
N LEU A 70 1.26 -17.60 13.25
CA LEU A 70 2.54 -17.90 12.64
C LEU A 70 3.67 -17.99 13.67
N GLN A 71 3.72 -17.03 14.61
CA GLN A 71 4.75 -17.03 15.65
C GLN A 71 4.59 -18.20 16.61
N ASN A 72 3.37 -18.53 17.01
CA ASN A 72 3.08 -19.70 17.83
C ASN A 72 3.49 -20.99 17.12
N GLY A 73 3.15 -21.15 15.84
CA GLY A 73 3.57 -22.30 15.04
C GLY A 73 5.10 -22.42 14.93
N LYS A 74 5.82 -21.31 14.77
CA LYS A 74 7.29 -21.30 14.79
C LYS A 74 7.85 -21.75 16.14
N GLN A 75 7.26 -21.28 17.25
CA GLN A 75 7.70 -21.68 18.59
C GLN A 75 7.48 -23.17 18.82
N GLN A 76 6.27 -23.67 18.54
CA GLN A 76 5.95 -25.10 18.68
C GLN A 76 6.88 -25.99 17.85
N LEU A 77 7.22 -25.55 16.63
CA LEU A 77 8.15 -26.26 15.79
C LEU A 77 9.56 -26.29 16.40
N ALA A 78 10.04 -25.17 16.94
CA ALA A 78 11.33 -25.11 17.62
C ALA A 78 11.37 -26.05 18.82
N ASP A 79 10.34 -26.04 19.66
CA ASP A 79 10.22 -26.92 20.84
C ASP A 79 10.29 -28.40 20.42
N LYS A 80 9.60 -28.78 19.33
CA LYS A 80 9.64 -30.16 18.80
C LYS A 80 11.01 -30.56 18.26
N TYR A 81 11.74 -29.63 17.64
CA TYR A 81 13.11 -29.88 17.21
C TYR A 81 14.06 -30.08 18.40
N GLU A 82 13.87 -29.32 19.48
CA GLU A 82 14.63 -29.48 20.72
C GLU A 82 14.37 -30.85 21.36
N GLU A 83 13.11 -31.24 21.55
CA GLU A 83 12.72 -32.57 22.04
C GLU A 83 13.35 -33.69 21.20
N LEU A 84 13.32 -33.57 19.87
CA LEU A 84 13.91 -34.55 18.97
C LEU A 84 15.43 -34.64 19.13
N ALA A 85 16.12 -33.52 19.30
CA ALA A 85 17.57 -33.46 19.49
C ALA A 85 17.98 -34.13 20.82
N GLU A 86 17.23 -33.87 21.89
CA GLU A 86 17.41 -34.51 23.19
C GLU A 86 17.21 -36.02 23.09
N LEU A 87 16.10 -36.47 22.51
CA LEU A 87 15.79 -37.89 22.35
C LEU A 87 16.85 -38.60 21.51
N THR A 88 17.29 -37.98 20.42
CA THR A 88 18.35 -38.52 19.56
C THR A 88 19.66 -38.67 20.34
N THR A 89 19.99 -37.68 21.16
CA THR A 89 21.19 -37.71 22.01
C THR A 89 21.08 -38.82 23.05
N ALA A 90 19.95 -38.94 23.73
CA ALA A 90 19.70 -40.01 24.70
C ALA A 90 19.76 -41.41 24.06
N CYS A 91 19.18 -41.59 22.87
CA CYS A 91 19.25 -42.83 22.11
C CYS A 91 20.70 -43.20 21.76
N ARG A 92 21.49 -42.24 21.25
CA ARG A 92 22.92 -42.45 20.94
C ARG A 92 23.73 -42.80 22.18
N GLN A 93 23.48 -42.15 23.32
CA GLN A 93 24.15 -42.47 24.58
C GLN A 93 23.83 -43.89 25.06
N LYS A 94 22.55 -44.30 25.01
CA LYS A 94 22.14 -45.67 25.36
C LYS A 94 22.78 -46.70 24.42
N GLN A 95 22.80 -46.44 23.12
CA GLN A 95 23.43 -47.32 22.14
C GLN A 95 24.92 -47.52 22.40
N LYS A 96 25.65 -46.44 22.75
CA LYS A 96 27.07 -46.52 23.14
C LYS A 96 27.34 -47.32 24.42
N ARG A 97 26.34 -47.54 25.28
CA ARG A 97 26.46 -48.33 26.51
C ARG A 97 26.14 -49.82 26.30
N LEU A 98 25.51 -50.16 25.18
CA LEU A 98 25.09 -51.52 24.82
C LEU A 98 26.07 -52.21 23.86
N GLY A 99 26.96 -51.46 23.21
CA GLY A 99 28.12 -51.98 22.47
C GLY A 99 29.37 -51.88 23.31
#